data_AF-A0A971V077-F1
#
_entry.id   AF-A0A971V077-F1
#
_cell.length_a   1.000
_cell.length_b   1.000
_cell.length_c   1.000
_cell.angle_alpha   90.00
_cell.angle_beta   90.00
_cell.angle_gamma   90.00
#
_symmetry.space_group_name_H-M   'P 1'
#
loop_
_entity.id
_entity.type
_entity.pdbx_description
1 polymer ?
#
loop_
_entity_poly.entity_id
_entity_poly.type
_entity_poly.pdbx_seq_one_letter_code
_entity_poly.pdbx_strand_id
1 'polypeptide(L)' 'LPIVRTSPDHGTAYDIAGKNLASDESFRQAMYMGVDIFKNRLAYDEGGKNPLKKMFFDRGKDDEKLDLTIEEEI' A
#
# COMPACT_ATOMS: atom_id res chain seq x y z
N LEU A 1 6.00 9.18 11.07
CA LEU A 1 4.76 9.99 10.95
C LEU A 1 3.61 9.03 10.67
N PRO A 2 2.46 9.15 11.35
CA PRO A 2 1.27 8.33 11.08
C PRO A 2 0.47 8.79 9.83
N ILE A 3 1.10 9.55 8.94
CA ILE A 3 0.51 10.10 7.72
C ILE A 3 1.45 9.85 6.54
N VAL A 4 0.93 9.91 5.31
CA VAL A 4 1.77 9.92 4.11
C VAL A 4 2.36 11.31 3.95
N ARG A 5 3.69 11.40 3.85
CA ARG A 5 4.42 12.64 3.58
C ARG A 5 5.48 12.37 2.52
N THR A 6 5.43 13.12 1.44
CA THR A 6 6.42 13.12 0.36
C THR A 6 7.05 14.51 0.24
N SER A 7 8.16 14.62 -0.49
CA SER A 7 8.84 15.89 -0.74
C SER A 7 9.60 15.83 -2.07
N PRO A 8 9.79 16.98 -2.75
CA PRO A 8 10.71 17.05 -3.87
C PRO A 8 12.15 16.77 -3.41
N ASP A 9 12.99 16.36 -4.36
CA ASP A 9 14.40 15.98 -4.18
C ASP A 9 15.37 17.15 -4.41
N HIS A 10 14.90 18.39 -4.26
CA HIS A 10 15.72 19.58 -4.41
C HIS A 10 15.41 20.60 -3.31
N GLY A 11 16.39 21.48 -3.06
CA GLY A 11 16.26 22.58 -2.11
C GLY A 11 15.46 23.77 -2.66
N THR A 12 15.61 24.92 -2.00
CA THR A 12 14.88 26.16 -2.32
C THR A 12 15.30 26.81 -3.64
N ALA A 13 16.55 26.59 -4.08
CA ALA A 13 17.12 27.13 -5.31
C ALA A 13 16.89 28.65 -5.46
N TYR A 14 17.32 29.44 -4.46
CA TYR A 14 17.11 30.90 -4.42
C TYR A 14 17.61 31.64 -5.67
N ASP A 15 18.69 31.17 -6.30
CA ASP A 15 19.27 31.78 -7.50
C ASP A 15 18.33 31.78 -8.71
N ILE A 16 17.33 30.89 -8.74
CA ILE A 16 16.35 30.77 -9.83
C ILE A 16 14.93 31.18 -9.43
N ALA A 17 14.73 31.61 -8.18
CA ALA A 17 13.43 32.06 -7.71
C ALA A 17 12.93 33.27 -8.52
N GLY A 18 11.69 33.20 -8.99
CA GLY A 18 11.09 34.26 -9.82
C GLY A 18 11.60 34.34 -11.26
N LYS A 19 12.53 33.49 -11.68
CA LYS A 19 13.09 33.48 -13.05
C LYS A 19 12.36 32.53 -14.00
N ASN A 20 11.38 31.77 -13.50
CA ASN A 20 10.63 30.75 -14.26
C ASN A 20 11.54 29.67 -14.91
N LEU A 21 12.62 29.31 -14.20
CA LEU A 21 13.62 28.32 -14.64
C LEU A 21 13.58 27.01 -13.84
N ALA A 22 12.76 26.94 -12.78
CA ALA A 22 12.67 25.75 -11.95
C ALA A 22 11.92 24.64 -12.68
N SER A 23 12.45 23.41 -12.61
CA SER A 23 11.70 22.22 -13.04
C SER A 23 10.73 21.81 -11.93
N ASP A 24 9.49 21.51 -12.29
CA ASP A 24 8.46 21.05 -11.36
C ASP A 24 8.38 19.52 -11.26
N GLU A 25 9.18 18.79 -12.05
CA GLU A 25 9.09 17.33 -12.19
C GLU A 25 9.18 16.59 -10.85
N SER A 26 10.17 16.91 -10.03
CA SER A 26 10.37 16.26 -8.73
C SER A 26 9.22 16.53 -7.76
N PHE A 27 8.68 17.76 -7.77
CA PHE A 27 7.52 18.11 -6.96
C PHE A 27 6.27 17.36 -7.42
N ARG A 28 6.07 17.27 -8.73
CA ARG A 28 4.93 16.56 -9.33
C ARG A 28 4.99 15.05 -9.02
N GLN A 29 6.17 14.44 -9.12
CA GLN A 29 6.40 13.05 -8.73
C GLN A 29 6.11 12.83 -7.24
N ALA A 30 6.61 13.71 -6.36
CA ALA A 30 6.34 13.62 -4.93
C ALA A 30 4.83 13.68 -4.63
N MET A 31 4.08 14.51 -5.34
CA MET A 31 2.63 14.61 -5.19
C MET A 31 1.93 13.31 -5.58
N TYR A 32 2.21 12.77 -6.78
CA TYR A 32 1.57 11.53 -7.25
C TYR A 32 1.96 10.32 -6.39
N MET A 33 3.22 10.22 -5.99
CA MET A 33 3.68 9.20 -5.05
C MET A 33 2.89 9.21 -3.74
N GLY A 34 2.54 10.40 -3.24
CA GLY A 34 1.71 10.54 -2.04
C GLY A 34 0.31 9.93 -2.23
N VAL A 35 -0.30 10.17 -3.39
CA VAL A 35 -1.60 9.59 -3.76
C VAL A 35 -1.51 8.06 -3.88
N ASP A 36 -0.47 7.56 -4.54
CA ASP A 36 -0.28 6.13 -4.77
C ASP A 36 -0.07 5.38 -3.45
N ILE A 37 0.79 5.88 -2.57
CA ILE A 37 1.01 5.30 -1.24
C ILE A 37 -0.30 5.27 -0.44
N PHE A 38 -1.08 6.35 -0.47
CA PHE A 38 -2.36 6.41 0.24
C PHE A 38 -3.34 5.33 -0.26
N LYS A 39 -3.52 5.23 -1.58
CA LYS A 39 -4.39 4.22 -2.19
C LYS A 39 -3.91 2.80 -1.91
N ASN A 40 -2.60 2.57 -1.96
CA ASN A 40 -2.02 1.26 -1.69
C ASN A 40 -2.24 0.82 -0.24
N ARG A 41 -2.20 1.74 0.73
CA ARG A 41 -2.55 1.42 2.13
C ARG A 41 -4.01 0.98 2.26
N LEU A 42 -4.93 1.73 1.63
CA LEU A 42 -6.36 1.35 1.64
C LEU A 42 -6.59 -0.03 1.00
N ALA A 43 -5.97 -0.29 -0.15
CA ALA A 43 -6.09 -1.56 -0.84
C ALA A 43 -5.48 -2.72 -0.02
N TYR A 44 -4.36 -2.49 0.68
CA TYR A 44 -3.77 -3.47 1.58
C TYR A 44 -4.69 -3.78 2.76
N ASP A 45 -5.24 -2.75 3.40
CA ASP A 45 -6.17 -2.91 4.51
C ASP A 45 -7.44 -3.64 4.06
N GLU A 46 -7.95 -3.35 2.86
CA GLU A 46 -9.08 -4.04 2.26
C GLU A 46 -8.79 -5.52 1.97
N GLY A 47 -7.66 -5.82 1.33
CA GLY A 47 -7.25 -7.20 1.04
C GLY A 47 -6.99 -8.04 2.29
N GLY A 48 -6.60 -7.40 3.40
CA GLY A 48 -6.38 -8.04 4.69
C GLY A 48 -7.65 -8.33 5.50
N LYS A 49 -8.83 -7.83 5.09
CA LYS A 49 -10.07 -7.98 5.88
C LYS A 49 -10.55 -9.43 6.02
N ASN A 50 -10.34 -10.25 5.00
CA ASN A 50 -10.81 -11.64 4.98
C ASN A 50 -9.68 -12.58 4.53
N PRO A 51 -8.73 -12.91 5.42
CA PRO A 51 -7.63 -13.77 5.06
C PRO A 51 -8.11 -15.21 4.81
N LEU A 52 -7.53 -15.85 3.80
CA LEU A 52 -7.78 -17.27 3.54
C LEU A 52 -7.35 -18.12 4.75
N LYS A 53 -8.16 -19.11 5.06
CA LYS A 53 -7.90 -20.04 6.16
C LYS A 53 -6.65 -20.87 5.84
N LYS A 54 -5.74 -21.01 6.80
CA LYS A 54 -4.51 -21.77 6.62
C LYS A 54 -4.85 -23.25 6.42
N MET A 55 -4.52 -23.80 5.26
CA MET A 55 -4.59 -25.24 5.04
C MET A 55 -3.29 -25.89 5.52
N PHE A 56 -3.41 -26.86 6.42
CA PHE A 56 -2.33 -27.77 6.77
C PHE A 56 -2.51 -29.03 5.92
N PHE A 57 -1.59 -29.27 4.98
CA PHE A 57 -1.53 -30.54 4.27
C PHE A 57 -0.45 -31.39 4.94
N ASP A 58 -0.85 -32.41 5.69
CA ASP A 58 0.08 -33.46 6.08
C ASP A 58 0.34 -34.36 4.86
N ARG A 59 1.61 -34.46 4.48
CA ARG A 59 2.04 -35.35 3.38
C ARG A 59 2.06 -36.79 3.88
N GLY A 60 0.90 -37.37 4.13
CA GLY A 60 0.81 -38.79 4.48
C GLY A 60 -0.57 -39.18 4.97
N LYS A 61 -1.29 -39.93 4.12
CA LYS A 61 -2.39 -40.87 4.44
C LYS A 61 -3.11 -40.61 5.78
N ASP A 62 -4.19 -39.84 5.72
CA ASP A 62 -5.53 -40.26 6.14
C ASP A 62 -6.49 -39.09 5.85
N ASP A 63 -7.54 -39.40 5.08
CA ASP A 63 -8.51 -38.44 4.57
C ASP A 63 -9.47 -37.99 5.68
N GLU A 64 -9.09 -36.98 6.47
CA GLU A 64 -10.04 -36.15 7.22
C GLU A 64 -9.99 -34.71 6.69
N LYS A 65 -11.00 -34.38 5.86
CA LYS A 65 -11.21 -33.04 5.33
C LYS A 65 -11.80 -32.15 6.42
N LEU A 66 -11.06 -31.14 6.85
CA LEU A 66 -11.60 -30.04 7.63
C LEU A 66 -12.27 -29.05 6.66
N ASP A 67 -13.60 -29.10 6.56
CA ASP A 67 -14.36 -28.13 5.77
C ASP A 67 -14.57 -26.85 6.57
N LEU A 68 -13.84 -25.82 6.17
CA LEU A 68 -13.84 -24.53 6.82
C LEU A 68 -14.72 -23.52 6.06
N THR A 69 -15.65 -23.97 5.23
CA THR A 69 -16.68 -23.12 4.60
C THR A 69 -17.93 -22.93 5.46
N ILE A 70 -18.00 -23.63 6.60
CA ILE A 70 -19.11 -23.49 7.54
C ILE A 70 -18.94 -22.16 8.28
N GLU A 71 -19.78 -21.19 7.94
CA GLU A 71 -20.15 -20.09 8.83
C GLU A 71 -21.11 -20.68 9.87
N GLU A 72 -20.79 -20.59 11.17
CA GLU A 72 -21.79 -20.92 12.19
C GLU A 72 -22.90 -19.86 12.13
N GLU A 73 -24.12 -20.26 11.75
CA GLU A 73 -25.30 -19.39 11.76
C GLU A 73 -25.61 -18.90 13.19
N ILE A 74 -25.87 -17.59 13.34
CA ILE A 74 -26.73 -17.02 14.38
C ILE A 74 -27.84 -16.24 13.68
#